data_AF-A0A1L7LH10-F1
#
_entry.id   AF-A0A1L7LH10-F1
#
_cell.length_a   1.000
_cell.length_b   1.000
_cell.length_c   1.000
_cell.angle_alpha   90.00
_cell.angle_beta   90.00
_cell.angle_gamma   90.00
#
_symmetry.space_group_name_H-M   'P 1'
#
loop_
_entity.id
_entity.type
_entity.pdbx_description
1 polymer ?
#
loop_
_entity_poly.entity_id
_entity_poly.type
_entity_poly.pdbx_seq_one_letter_code
_entity_poly.pdbx_strand_id
1 'polypeptide(L)'
;MVAYFSVPKELRSPIYLCQGIINLLLAVYLITYGFIALPIVIPTILGIWLIVESFVAFFKGNRLGLIFPIIGNHIMWIAILTFVLGLVILFNPVATGVFVIYLIAFAFLIAGFVYIIEAFHK
;
A
#
# COMPACT_ATOMS: atom_id res chain seq x y z
N MET A 1 -19.35 -30.05 -7.35
CA MET A 1 -18.75 -30.89 -8.41
C MET A 1 -17.61 -30.07 -9.01
N VAL A 2 -16.35 -30.49 -8.89
CA VAL A 2 -15.19 -29.70 -9.35
C VAL A 2 -15.28 -29.57 -10.89
N ALA A 3 -15.24 -28.34 -11.42
CA ALA A 3 -15.46 -28.04 -12.83
C ALA A 3 -14.59 -28.86 -13.82
N TYR A 4 -13.45 -29.36 -13.36
CA TYR A 4 -12.59 -30.30 -14.09
C TYR A 4 -13.29 -31.62 -14.49
N PHE A 5 -14.17 -32.14 -13.62
CA PHE A 5 -14.88 -33.38 -13.87
C PHE A 5 -16.13 -33.22 -14.76
N SER A 6 -16.61 -31.99 -14.94
CA SER A 6 -17.71 -31.68 -15.87
C SER A 6 -17.26 -31.53 -17.34
N VAL A 7 -15.95 -31.50 -17.62
CA VAL A 7 -15.40 -31.42 -18.98
C VAL A 7 -15.17 -32.83 -19.56
N PRO A 8 -15.49 -33.07 -20.86
CA PRO A 8 -15.25 -34.35 -21.54
C PRO A 8 -13.78 -34.80 -21.44
N LYS A 9 -13.53 -36.11 -21.33
CA LYS A 9 -12.18 -36.68 -21.11
C LYS A 9 -11.15 -36.22 -22.15
N GLU A 10 -11.59 -35.89 -23.35
CA GLU A 10 -10.76 -35.47 -24.50
C GLU A 10 -10.24 -34.03 -24.38
N LEU A 11 -10.89 -33.18 -23.58
CA LEU A 11 -10.48 -31.79 -23.30
C LEU A 11 -9.82 -31.63 -21.92
N ARG A 12 -9.66 -32.72 -21.16
CA ARG A 12 -8.98 -32.71 -19.86
C ARG A 12 -7.48 -32.62 -20.05
N SER A 13 -6.98 -31.40 -20.19
CA SER A 13 -5.54 -31.16 -20.13
C SER A 13 -5.06 -31.20 -18.68
N PRO A 14 -3.99 -31.97 -18.36
CA PRO A 14 -3.37 -31.97 -17.03
C PRO A 14 -2.91 -30.58 -16.58
N ILE A 15 -2.71 -29.66 -17.52
CA ILE A 15 -2.36 -28.26 -17.27
C ILE A 15 -3.44 -27.55 -16.44
N TYR A 16 -4.73 -27.80 -16.68
CA TYR A 16 -5.81 -27.19 -15.90
C TYR A 16 -5.86 -27.70 -14.46
N LEU A 17 -5.49 -28.97 -14.24
CA LEU A 17 -5.39 -29.53 -12.90
C LEU A 17 -4.20 -28.92 -12.14
N CYS A 18 -3.03 -28.81 -12.78
CA CYS A 18 -1.87 -28.12 -12.22
C CYS A 18 -2.18 -26.65 -11.91
N GLN A 19 -2.86 -25.94 -12.81
CA GLN A 19 -3.27 -24.55 -12.59
C GLN A 19 -4.25 -24.42 -11.42
N GLY A 20 -5.18 -25.36 -11.27
CA GLY A 20 -6.08 -25.42 -10.11
C GLY A 20 -5.34 -25.65 -8.79
N ILE A 21 -4.35 -26.56 -8.77
CA ILE A 21 -3.50 -26.82 -7.61
C ILE A 21 -2.66 -25.59 -7.25
N ILE A 22 -2.04 -24.95 -8.24
CA ILE A 22 -1.26 -23.71 -8.04
C ILE A 22 -2.14 -22.60 -7.45
N ASN A 23 -3.33 -22.38 -8.02
CA ASN A 23 -4.27 -21.39 -7.50
C ASN A 23 -4.73 -21.70 -6.08
N LEU A 24 -4.93 -22.97 -5.74
CA LEU A 24 -5.34 -23.39 -4.40
C LEU A 24 -4.22 -23.18 -3.38
N LEU A 25 -2.97 -23.53 -3.73
CA LEU A 25 -1.80 -23.24 -2.90
C LEU A 25 -1.62 -21.74 -2.69
N LEU A 26 -1.79 -20.94 -3.74
CA LEU A 26 -1.67 -19.49 -3.70
C LEU A 26 -2.78 -18.86 -2.85
N ALA A 27 -4.01 -19.36 -2.95
CA ALA A 27 -5.12 -18.93 -2.09
C ALA A 27 -4.89 -19.30 -0.61
N VAL A 28 -4.43 -20.53 -0.32
CA VAL A 28 -4.09 -20.95 1.05
C VAL A 28 -2.98 -20.09 1.62
N TYR A 29 -1.92 -19.81 0.84
CA TYR A 29 -0.84 -18.91 1.23
C TYR A 29 -1.36 -17.50 1.53
N LEU A 30 -2.20 -16.93 0.66
CA LEU A 30 -2.80 -15.62 0.88
C LEU A 30 -3.76 -15.59 2.07
N ILE A 31 -4.47 -16.67 2.40
CA ILE A 31 -5.37 -16.70 3.56
C ILE A 31 -4.58 -16.85 4.87
N THR A 32 -3.58 -17.75 4.90
CA THR A 32 -2.80 -18.04 6.11
C THR A 32 -1.74 -16.98 6.40
N TYR A 33 -1.01 -16.53 5.37
CA TYR A 33 0.00 -15.49 5.52
C TYR A 33 -0.50 -14.11 5.14
N GLY A 34 -1.58 -13.95 4.38
CA GLY A 34 -2.06 -12.61 4.02
C GLY A 34 -2.45 -11.79 5.24
N PHE A 35 -3.19 -12.30 6.22
CA PHE A 35 -3.55 -11.47 7.38
C PHE A 35 -2.34 -11.07 8.26
N ILE A 36 -1.30 -11.92 8.31
CA ILE A 36 -0.07 -11.68 9.08
C ILE A 36 0.95 -10.84 8.28
N ALA A 37 0.99 -11.01 6.97
CA ALA A 37 1.94 -10.36 6.07
C ALA A 37 1.38 -9.09 5.44
N LEU A 38 0.07 -8.89 5.30
CA LEU A 38 -0.54 -7.66 4.77
C LEU A 38 -0.10 -6.39 5.54
N PRO A 39 0.01 -6.41 6.89
CA PRO A 39 0.57 -5.28 7.65
C PRO A 39 2.04 -4.97 7.32
N ILE A 40 2.74 -5.89 6.65
CA ILE A 40 4.13 -5.73 6.20
C ILE A 40 4.16 -5.37 4.70
N VAL A 41 3.46 -6.14 3.88
CA VAL A 41 3.50 -6.09 2.42
C VAL A 41 2.94 -4.76 1.91
N ILE A 42 1.81 -4.29 2.44
CA ILE A 42 1.21 -3.02 1.98
C ILE A 42 2.15 -1.83 2.27
N PRO A 43 2.65 -1.62 3.51
CA PRO A 43 3.61 -0.55 3.76
C PRO A 43 4.90 -0.72 2.96
N THR A 44 5.38 -1.94 2.75
CA THR A 44 6.61 -2.16 1.96
C THR A 44 6.43 -1.75 0.49
N ILE A 45 5.32 -2.12 -0.14
CA ILE A 45 4.99 -1.70 -1.51
C ILE A 45 4.90 -0.17 -1.58
N LEU A 46 4.22 0.46 -0.61
CA LEU A 46 4.11 1.92 -0.54
C LEU A 46 5.48 2.59 -0.35
N GLY A 47 6.34 2.06 0.51
CA GLY A 47 7.70 2.57 0.72
C GLY A 47 8.53 2.54 -0.55
N ILE A 48 8.51 1.43 -1.30
CA ILE A 48 9.19 1.30 -2.60
C ILE A 48 8.62 2.29 -3.61
N TRP A 49 7.29 2.40 -3.69
CA TRP A 49 6.62 3.33 -4.60
C TRP A 49 7.05 4.78 -4.34
N LEU A 50 7.04 5.21 -3.08
CA LEU A 50 7.45 6.57 -2.69
C LEU A 50 8.91 6.85 -3.05
N ILE A 51 9.81 5.88 -2.92
CA ILE A 51 11.20 6.03 -3.34
C ILE A 51 11.27 6.24 -4.85
N VAL A 52 10.57 5.43 -5.66
CA VAL A 52 10.55 5.61 -7.13
C VAL A 52 9.99 6.98 -7.52
N GLU A 53 8.86 7.38 -6.95
CA GLU A 53 8.25 8.69 -7.19
C GLU A 53 9.17 9.84 -6.79
N SER A 54 9.90 9.71 -5.68
CA SER A 54 10.85 10.73 -5.24
C SER A 54 11.96 10.95 -6.26
N PHE A 55 12.51 9.89 -6.86
CA PHE A 55 13.50 10.01 -7.93
C PHE A 55 12.92 10.71 -9.16
N VAL A 56 11.71 10.32 -9.59
CA VAL A 56 11.02 10.99 -10.70
C VAL A 56 10.81 12.49 -10.40
N ALA A 57 10.39 12.81 -9.18
CA ALA A 57 10.21 14.18 -8.72
C ALA A 57 11.53 14.97 -8.67
N PHE A 58 12.66 14.37 -8.28
CA PHE A 58 13.97 15.00 -8.34
C PHE A 58 14.33 15.43 -9.77
N PHE A 59 14.14 14.57 -10.76
CA PHE A 59 14.41 14.93 -12.16
C PHE A 59 13.50 16.04 -12.66
N LYS A 60 12.20 15.99 -12.32
CA LYS A 60 11.24 17.05 -12.67
C LYS A 60 11.59 18.37 -12.00
N GLY A 61 11.88 18.35 -10.70
CA GLY A 61 12.24 19.53 -9.90
C GLY A 61 13.52 20.19 -10.40
N ASN A 62 14.55 19.39 -10.73
CA ASN A 62 15.80 19.92 -11.27
C ASN A 62 15.61 20.59 -12.65
N ARG A 63 14.84 19.97 -13.56
CA ARG A 63 14.53 20.57 -14.87
C ARG A 63 13.68 21.83 -14.74
N LEU A 64 12.65 21.79 -13.90
CA LEU A 64 11.79 22.94 -13.67
C LEU A 64 12.52 24.07 -12.94
N GLY A 65 13.50 23.76 -12.09
CA GLY A 65 14.32 24.77 -11.41
C GLY A 65 15.17 25.61 -12.36
N LEU A 66 15.51 25.09 -13.54
CA LEU A 66 16.21 25.84 -14.59
C LEU A 66 15.32 26.88 -15.27
N ILE A 67 14.00 26.68 -15.27
CA ILE A 67 13.03 27.54 -15.97
C ILE A 67 12.28 28.43 -14.98
N PHE A 68 11.80 27.83 -13.89
CA PHE A 68 11.05 28.44 -12.80
C PHE A 68 11.67 28.04 -11.45
N PRO A 69 12.65 28.83 -10.94
CA PRO A 69 13.45 28.45 -9.78
C PRO A 69 12.62 28.17 -8.53
N ILE A 70 11.56 28.97 -8.30
CA ILE A 70 10.67 28.83 -7.14
C ILE A 70 9.93 27.48 -7.18
N ILE A 71 9.33 27.15 -8.32
CA ILE A 71 8.55 25.92 -8.49
C ILE A 71 9.47 24.71 -8.45
N GLY A 72 10.61 24.76 -9.13
CA GLY A 72 11.60 23.69 -9.10
C GLY A 72 12.11 23.41 -7.68
N ASN A 73 12.43 24.45 -6.91
CA ASN A 73 12.85 24.33 -5.52
C ASN A 73 11.78 23.67 -4.64
N HIS A 74 10.51 24.08 -4.76
CA HIS A 74 9.41 23.43 -4.02
C HIS A 74 9.28 21.94 -4.36
N ILE A 75 9.35 21.58 -5.64
CA ILE A 75 9.29 20.17 -6.07
C ILE A 75 10.49 19.39 -5.51
N MET A 76 11.66 20.01 -5.43
CA MET A 76 12.87 19.41 -4.87
C MET A 76 12.71 19.10 -3.37
N TRP A 77 12.14 20.02 -2.60
CA TRP A 77 11.81 19.79 -1.18
C TRP A 77 10.78 18.67 -1.00
N ILE A 78 9.74 18.64 -1.84
CA ILE A 78 8.74 17.55 -1.82
C ILE A 78 9.38 16.21 -2.17
N ALA A 79 10.30 16.17 -3.13
CA ALA A 79 11.02 14.96 -3.51
C ALA A 79 11.86 14.43 -2.33
N ILE A 80 12.59 15.29 -1.64
CA ILE A 80 13.36 14.93 -0.45
C ILE A 80 12.44 14.38 0.65
N LEU A 81 11.34 15.07 0.95
CA LEU A 81 10.40 14.63 1.98
C LEU A 81 9.80 13.26 1.64
N THR A 82 9.38 13.07 0.40
CA THR A 82 8.81 11.79 -0.10
C THR A 82 9.84 10.66 -0.03
N PHE A 83 11.10 10.93 -0.37
CA PHE A 83 12.18 9.95 -0.28
C PHE A 83 12.42 9.52 1.18
N VAL A 84 12.53 10.48 2.09
CA VAL A 84 12.72 10.20 3.53
C VAL A 84 11.54 9.41 4.09
N LEU A 85 10.30 9.77 3.73
CA LEU A 85 9.11 9.02 4.13
C LEU A 85 9.15 7.57 3.62
N GLY A 86 9.51 7.37 2.35
CA GLY A 86 9.68 6.03 1.77
C GLY A 86 10.71 5.20 2.55
N LEU A 87 11.86 5.79 2.91
CA LEU A 87 12.88 5.12 3.71
C LEU A 87 12.41 4.79 5.13
N VAL A 88 11.72 5.71 5.80
CA VAL A 88 11.17 5.48 7.15
C VAL A 88 10.19 4.30 7.14
N ILE A 89 9.31 4.26 6.14
CA ILE A 89 8.36 3.16 5.96
C ILE A 89 9.11 1.83 5.75
N LEU A 90 10.15 1.81 4.92
CA LEU A 90 10.92 0.58 4.67
C LEU A 90 11.78 0.13 5.85
N PHE A 91 12.22 1.07 6.71
CA PHE A 91 13.01 0.73 7.90
C PHE A 91 12.19 -0.08 8.91
N ASN A 92 10.91 0.26 9.10
CA ASN A 92 10.00 -0.53 9.91
C ASN A 92 8.55 -0.46 9.38
N PRO A 93 8.20 -1.31 8.40
CA PRO A 93 6.89 -1.23 7.72
C PRO A 93 5.72 -1.49 8.68
N VAL A 94 5.88 -2.41 9.63
CA VAL A 94 4.83 -2.74 10.61
C VAL A 94 4.61 -1.58 11.58
N ALA A 95 5.68 -1.06 12.19
CA ALA A 95 5.55 0.03 13.14
C ALA A 95 4.96 1.29 12.48
N THR A 96 5.35 1.57 11.25
CA THR A 96 4.81 2.71 10.50
C THR A 96 3.33 2.53 10.18
N GLY A 97 2.91 1.33 9.76
CA GLY A 97 1.50 1.03 9.54
C GLY A 97 0.65 1.15 10.82
N VAL A 98 1.15 0.59 11.93
CA VAL A 98 0.50 0.68 13.25
C VAL A 98 0.39 2.13 13.73
N PHE A 99 1.45 2.93 13.55
CA PHE A 99 1.45 4.36 13.89
C PHE A 99 0.37 5.13 13.13
N VAL A 100 0.24 4.90 11.82
CA VAL A 100 -0.79 5.55 10.99
C VAL A 100 -2.20 5.18 11.46
N ILE A 101 -2.43 3.90 11.80
CA ILE A 101 -3.72 3.44 12.33
C ILE A 101 -4.06 4.16 13.65
N TYR A 102 -3.09 4.30 14.56
CA TYR A 102 -3.32 5.03 15.81
C TYR A 102 -3.59 6.52 15.60
N LEU A 103 -2.90 7.17 14.65
CA LEU A 103 -3.20 8.56 14.29
C LEU A 103 -4.63 8.74 13.78
N ILE A 104 -5.06 7.84 12.89
CA ILE A 104 -6.43 7.86 12.36
C ILE A 104 -7.44 7.63 13.50
N ALA A 105 -7.23 6.61 14.33
CA ALA A 105 -8.09 6.31 15.46
C ALA A 105 -8.19 7.50 16.43
N PHE A 106 -7.07 8.16 16.72
CA PHE A 106 -7.04 9.34 17.57
C PHE A 106 -7.81 10.52 16.96
N ALA A 107 -7.69 10.77 15.66
CA ALA A 107 -8.48 11.79 14.97
C ALA A 107 -9.98 11.52 15.05
N PHE A 108 -10.41 10.27 14.83
CA PHE A 108 -11.81 9.86 14.99
C PHE A 108 -12.30 10.00 16.44
N LEU A 109 -11.44 9.72 17.42
CA LEU A 109 -11.76 9.84 18.84
C LEU A 109 -12.04 11.31 19.20
N ILE A 110 -11.17 12.24 18.77
CA ILE A 110 -11.40 13.68 18.95
C ILE A 110 -12.70 14.11 18.27
N ALA A 111 -12.91 13.73 17.01
CA ALA A 111 -14.12 14.07 16.27
C ALA A 111 -15.38 13.54 16.97
N GLY A 112 -15.34 12.31 17.49
CA GLY A 112 -16.41 11.69 18.26
C GLY A 112 -16.74 12.47 19.53
N PHE A 113 -15.74 12.91 20.29
CA PHE A 113 -15.96 13.75 21.46
C PHE A 113 -16.58 15.10 21.11
N VAL A 114 -16.11 15.75 20.05
CA VAL A 114 -16.69 17.01 19.58
C VAL A 114 -18.18 16.83 19.27
N TYR A 115 -18.55 15.78 18.53
CA TYR A 115 -19.95 15.50 18.20
C TYR A 115 -20.82 15.21 19.43
N ILE A 116 -20.29 14.47 20.42
CA ILE A 116 -21.01 14.20 21.67
C ILE A 116 -21.27 15.52 22.43
N ILE A 117 -20.26 16.37 22.56
CA ILE A 117 -20.40 17.66 23.25
C ILE A 117 -21.42 18.57 22.54
N GLU A 118 -21.36 18.64 21.21
CA GLU A 118 -22.34 19.40 20.42
C GLU A 118 -23.77 18.87 20.58
N ALA A 119 -23.94 17.56 20.72
CA ALA A 119 -25.25 16.95 20.92
C ALA A 119 -25.88 17.31 22.28
N PHE A 120 -25.07 17.59 23.31
CA PHE A 120 -25.56 18.05 24.63
C PHE A 120 -25.73 19.57 24.73
N HIS A 121 -25.18 20.34 23.79
CA HIS A 121 -25.41 21.79 23.70
C HIS A 121 -26.65 22.17 22.89
N LYS A 122 -27.33 21.21 22.26
CA LYS A 122 -28.64 21.36 21.60
C LYS A 122 -29.74 20.78 22.46
#